data_AF-A0A139DFI2-F1
#
_entry.id   AF-A0A139DFI2-F1
#
_cell.length_a   1.000
_cell.length_b   1.000
_cell.length_c   1.000
_cell.angle_alpha   90.00
_cell.angle_beta   90.00
_cell.angle_gamma   90.00
#
_symmetry.space_group_name_H-M   'P 1'
#
loop_
_entity.id
_entity.type
_entity.pdbx_description
1 polymer ?
#
loop_
_entity_poly.entity_id
_entity_poly.type
_entity_poly.pdbx_seq_one_letter_code
_entity_poly.pdbx_strand_id
1 'polypeptide(L)' 'PRLPSDDKEGPQPEIVFYSSGETTPFELAFSVEEGPTVRHVIRSDGFSPMEWLQPGAEEVP' A
#
# COMPACT_ATOMS: atom_id res chain seq x y z
N PRO A 1 -15.88 -2.77 2.57
CA PRO A 1 -15.50 -3.10 1.16
C PRO A 1 -15.98 -4.53 0.83
N ARG A 2 -16.67 -4.75 -0.29
CA ARG A 2 -17.07 -6.10 -0.71
C ARG A 2 -16.11 -6.57 -1.80
N LEU A 3 -15.52 -7.75 -1.63
CA LEU A 3 -14.68 -8.38 -2.64
C LEU A 3 -15.46 -8.53 -3.96
N PRO A 4 -14.81 -8.33 -5.11
CA PRO A 4 -15.30 -8.86 -6.35
C PRO A 4 -15.63 -10.35 -6.17
N SER A 5 -16.87 -10.78 -6.42
CA SER A 5 -17.20 -12.21 -6.54
C SER A 5 -16.51 -12.73 -7.80
N ASP A 6 -16.07 -13.99 -7.81
CA ASP A 6 -15.33 -14.61 -8.93
C ASP A 6 -16.04 -14.52 -10.30
N ASP A 7 -17.34 -14.21 -10.32
CA ASP A 7 -18.14 -13.95 -11.53
C ASP A 7 -18.05 -12.49 -12.04
N LYS A 8 -16.89 -11.83 -12.00
CA LYS A 8 -16.79 -10.39 -12.31
C LYS A 8 -15.95 -10.07 -13.54
N GLU A 9 -16.65 -9.87 -14.66
CA GLU A 9 -16.22 -9.00 -15.77
C GLU A 9 -15.94 -7.58 -15.22
N GLY A 10 -14.67 -7.27 -14.96
CA GLY A 10 -14.25 -5.96 -14.49
C GLY A 10 -12.81 -5.92 -14.00
N PRO A 11 -12.22 -4.72 -13.84
CA PRO A 11 -10.87 -4.56 -13.30
C PRO A 11 -10.82 -5.13 -11.88
N GLN A 12 -9.87 -6.04 -11.67
CA GLN A 12 -9.62 -6.68 -10.38
C GLN A 12 -8.64 -5.84 -9.56
N PRO A 13 -8.86 -5.67 -8.25
CA PRO A 13 -7.94 -4.91 -7.41
C PRO A 13 -6.66 -5.71 -7.16
N GLU A 14 -5.51 -5.04 -7.27
CA GLU A 14 -4.21 -5.62 -6.91
C GLU A 14 -3.98 -5.59 -5.38
N ILE A 15 -4.63 -4.67 -4.68
CA ILE A 15 -4.56 -4.52 -3.22
C ILE A 15 -5.96 -4.67 -2.64
N VAL A 16 -6.11 -5.62 -1.72
CA VAL A 16 -7.37 -5.90 -1.03
C VAL A 16 -7.20 -5.67 0.47
N PHE A 17 -8.15 -4.93 1.07
CA PHE A 17 -8.27 -4.75 2.51
C PHE A 17 -9.40 -5.63 3.04
N TYR A 18 -9.06 -6.65 3.83
CA TYR A 18 -10.02 -7.60 4.39
C TYR A 18 -10.62 -7.06 5.68
N SER A 19 -11.86 -7.43 5.99
CA SER A 19 -12.49 -7.05 7.26
C SER A 19 -11.86 -7.73 8.48
N SER A 20 -11.01 -8.74 8.29
CA SER A 20 -10.19 -9.36 9.34
C SER A 20 -9.08 -8.43 9.84
N GLY A 21 -8.75 -7.36 9.11
CA GLY A 21 -7.59 -6.51 9.35
C GLY A 21 -6.37 -6.91 8.51
N GLU A 22 -6.43 -8.04 7.81
CA GLU A 22 -5.41 -8.45 6.84
C GLU A 22 -5.49 -7.60 5.57
N THR A 23 -4.38 -7.50 4.85
CA THR A 23 -4.32 -6.86 3.53
C THR A 23 -3.43 -7.67 2.58
N THR A 24 -3.61 -7.50 1.28
CA THR A 24 -2.61 -7.99 0.31
C THR A 24 -1.26 -7.33 0.64
N PRO A 25 -0.13 -8.06 0.71
CA PRO A 25 1.18 -7.43 0.87
C PRO A 25 1.51 -6.51 -0.30
N PHE A 26 2.00 -5.30 -0.01
CA PHE A 26 2.31 -4.31 -1.05
C PHE A 26 3.39 -3.32 -0.62
N GLU A 27 4.01 -2.68 -1.61
CA GLU A 27 4.82 -1.48 -1.46
C GLU A 27 4.33 -0.42 -2.47
N LEU A 28 3.94 0.75 -1.97
CA LEU A 28 3.44 1.87 -2.76
C LEU A 28 4.41 3.04 -2.63
N ALA A 29 5.15 3.33 -3.69
CA ALA A 29 6.03 4.49 -3.78
C ALA A 29 5.34 5.67 -4.47
N PHE A 30 5.45 6.86 -3.90
CA PHE A 30 4.88 8.08 -4.49
C PHE A 30 5.74 9.31 -4.19
N SER A 31 5.54 10.36 -4.97
CA SER A 31 6.09 11.70 -4.75
C SER A 31 4.96 12.72 -4.83
N VAL A 32 5.08 13.80 -4.07
CA VAL A 32 4.11 14.90 -4.08
C VAL A 32 4.57 15.92 -5.11
N GLU A 33 3.70 16.30 -6.05
CA GLU A 33 4.04 17.26 -7.12
C GLU A 33 4.34 18.67 -6.57
N GLU A 34 3.60 19.11 -5.57
CA GLU A 34 3.82 20.40 -4.90
C GLU A 34 4.92 20.28 -3.84
N GLY A 35 6.18 20.25 -4.27
CA GLY A 35 7.32 20.24 -3.35
C GLY A 35 8.62 19.73 -3.97
N PRO A 36 9.70 19.61 -3.16
CA PRO A 36 10.88 18.87 -3.59
C PRO A 36 10.47 17.43 -3.91
N THR A 37 10.95 16.89 -5.03
CA THR A 37 10.68 15.51 -5.44
C THR A 37 11.32 14.54 -4.46
N VAL A 38 10.58 14.21 -3.41
CA VAL A 38 10.97 13.25 -2.38
C VAL A 38 10.14 11.98 -2.50
N ARG A 39 10.78 10.82 -2.36
CA ARG A 39 10.12 9.52 -2.46
C ARG A 39 9.58 9.11 -1.10
N HIS A 40 8.28 8.90 -1.02
CA HIS A 40 7.60 8.29 0.11
C HIS A 40 7.28 6.83 -0.23
N VAL A 41 7.25 5.97 0.77
CA VAL A 41 6.82 4.57 0.61
C VAL A 41 5.81 4.21 1.69
N ILE A 42 4.66 3.68 1.30
CA ILE A 42 3.73 2.98 2.21
C ILE A 42 3.87 1.50 1.94
N ARG A 43 4.11 0.69 2.97
CA ARG A 43 4.25 -0.76 2.83
C ARG A 43 3.40 -1.53 3.83
N SER A 44 3.04 -2.75 3.44
CA SER A 44 2.40 -3.73 4.33
C SER A 44 2.90 -5.14 4.03
N ASP A 45 3.11 -5.92 5.09
CA ASP A 45 3.37 -7.36 5.02
C ASP A 45 2.09 -8.21 4.98
N GLY A 46 0.92 -7.56 5.06
CA GLY A 46 -0.40 -8.18 5.02
C GLY A 46 -1.02 -8.52 6.39
N PHE A 47 -0.25 -8.42 7.48
CA PHE A 47 -0.70 -8.80 8.82
C PHE A 47 -0.49 -7.71 9.86
N SER A 48 0.64 -7.00 9.75
CA SER A 48 1.05 -5.92 10.63
C SER A 48 0.40 -4.60 10.20
N PRO A 49 0.29 -3.60 11.11
CA PRO A 49 -0.08 -2.25 10.74
C PRO A 49 0.80 -1.73 9.60
N MET A 50 0.19 -1.05 8.63
CA MET A 50 0.92 -0.46 7.51
C MET A 50 1.96 0.54 8.00
N GLU A 51 3.12 0.52 7.36
CA GLU A 51 4.23 1.40 7.69
C GLU A 51 4.37 2.49 6.63
N TRP A 52 4.61 3.71 7.10
CA TRP A 52 5.00 4.82 6.24
C TRP A 52 6.48 5.11 6.40
N LEU A 53 7.24 4.86 5.34
CA LEU A 53 8.63 5.27 5.23
C LEU A 53 8.68 6.67 4.62
N GLN A 54 8.98 7.63 5.49
CA GLN A 54 9.22 9.00 5.08
C GLN A 54 10.58 9.11 4.37
N PRO A 55 10.75 10.10 3.49
CA PRO A 55 12.04 10.39 2.88
C PRO A 55 13.13 10.51 3.96
N GLY A 56 14.24 9.78 3.79
CA GLY A 56 15.35 9.75 4.76
C GLY A 56 15.18 8.77 5.93
N ALA A 57 14.03 8.09 6.07
CA ALA A 57 13.85 7.05 7.09
C ALA A 57 14.66 5.75 6.80
N GLU A 58 15.21 5.62 5.58
CA GLU A 58 16.12 4.53 5.18
C GLU A 58 17.57 4.71 5.68
N GLU A 59 17.88 5.73 6.49
CA GLU A 59 19.18 5.86 7.13
C GLU A 59 19.21 5.18 8.50
N VAL A 60 19.22 3.85 8.52
CA VAL A 60 19.79 3.09 9.65
C VAL A 60 20.65 1.95 9.08
N PRO A 61 21.99 2.06 9.08
CA PRO A 61 22.89 0.94 8.82
C PRO A 61 22.85 -0.12 9.92
#